data_AF-A0A1M5Z8K8-F1
#
_entry.id   AF-A0A1M5Z8K8-F1
#
_cell.length_a   1.000
_cell.length_b   1.000
_cell.length_c   1.000
_cell.angle_alpha   90.00
_cell.angle_beta   90.00
_cell.angle_gamma   90.00
#
_symmetry.space_group_name_H-M   'P 1'
#
loop_
_entity.id
_entity.type
_entity.pdbx_description
1 polymer ?
#
loop_
_entity_poly.entity_id
_entity_poly.type
_entity_poly.pdbx_seq_one_letter_code
_entity_poly.pdbx_strand_id
1 'polypeptide(L)'
;MKIHMLVFQLLVTGVVTIILCGVSYAKDACDVIGQYSNINIEQSELSEKIFGIERETEELRYLIEIDNIIENDHFKFNDYIRLVDCIDSYDSRFIKRNAKFFKLLLISVLTGDTPEDEKNKIIKYVIEALQSKDKLVIGQAVYATVPFNDKIFIPYLKHIVFSAKNDKGLQKTAIDMLAFISGSQTRDALVDIKQDLSDPEITELINTRLKESDYLYH
;
A
#
# COMPACT_ATOMS: atom_id res chain seq x y z
N MET A 1 29.37 -47.69 -0.10
CA MET A 1 29.56 -46.33 0.44
C MET A 1 28.88 -45.20 -0.35
N LYS A 2 28.30 -45.41 -1.54
CA LYS A 2 27.65 -44.31 -2.31
C LYS A 2 26.17 -44.08 -1.99
N ILE A 3 25.46 -45.07 -1.48
CA ILE A 3 24.01 -44.98 -1.22
C ILE A 3 23.70 -44.17 0.05
N HIS A 4 24.54 -44.26 1.10
CA HIS A 4 24.35 -43.47 2.32
C HIS A 4 24.57 -41.96 2.12
N MET A 5 25.39 -41.56 1.15
CA MET A 5 25.68 -40.14 0.85
C MET A 5 24.49 -39.45 0.16
N LEU A 6 23.75 -40.19 -0.66
CA LEU A 6 22.55 -39.70 -1.36
C LEU A 6 21.37 -39.51 -0.40
N VAL A 7 21.18 -40.42 0.56
CA VAL A 7 20.12 -40.29 1.58
C VAL A 7 20.40 -39.12 2.54
N PHE A 8 21.67 -38.87 2.87
CA PHE A 8 22.06 -37.73 3.71
C PHE A 8 21.92 -36.39 2.98
N GLN A 9 22.25 -36.31 1.68
CA GLN A 9 22.04 -35.10 0.88
C GLN A 9 20.56 -34.76 0.72
N LEU A 10 19.68 -35.76 0.53
CA LEU A 10 18.22 -35.55 0.46
C LEU A 10 17.61 -35.14 1.80
N LEU A 11 18.12 -35.64 2.92
CA LEU A 11 17.71 -35.19 4.25
C LEU A 11 18.18 -33.77 4.56
N VAL A 12 19.41 -33.41 4.18
CA VAL A 12 19.95 -32.07 4.39
C VAL A 12 19.27 -31.04 3.48
N THR A 13 18.96 -31.37 2.22
CA THR A 13 18.17 -30.46 1.38
C THR A 13 16.72 -30.37 1.84
N GLY A 14 16.10 -31.47 2.30
CA GLY A 14 14.75 -31.46 2.86
C GLY A 14 14.62 -30.63 4.15
N VAL A 15 15.64 -30.62 5.01
CA VAL A 15 15.65 -29.76 6.21
C VAL A 15 15.94 -28.30 5.86
N VAL A 16 16.77 -28.02 4.84
CA VAL A 16 17.04 -26.64 4.39
C VAL A 16 15.82 -26.04 3.66
N THR A 17 15.03 -26.82 2.93
CA THR A 17 13.74 -26.32 2.38
C THR A 17 12.66 -26.17 3.44
N ILE A 18 12.71 -26.91 4.55
CA ILE A 18 11.81 -26.68 5.70
C ILE A 18 12.25 -25.47 6.55
N ILE A 19 13.54 -25.11 6.54
CA ILE A 19 14.03 -23.85 7.15
C ILE A 19 13.78 -22.64 6.23
N LEU A 20 13.58 -22.88 4.92
CA LEU A 20 13.12 -21.88 3.94
C LEU A 20 11.60 -21.90 3.71
N CYS A 21 10.84 -22.73 4.44
CA CYS A 21 9.52 -22.29 4.86
C CYS A 21 9.76 -21.12 5.79
N GLY A 22 9.78 -19.92 5.20
CA GLY A 22 9.91 -18.67 5.93
C GLY A 22 8.99 -18.72 7.12
N VAL A 23 9.57 -18.86 8.30
CA VAL A 23 8.90 -18.49 9.53
C VAL A 23 8.80 -16.96 9.41
N SER A 24 7.77 -16.47 8.72
CA SER A 24 7.29 -15.12 8.95
C SER A 24 6.86 -15.16 10.42
N TYR A 25 7.77 -14.71 11.28
CA TYR A 25 7.34 -14.03 12.47
C TYR A 25 6.74 -12.75 11.92
N ALA A 26 5.41 -12.73 11.77
CA ALA A 26 4.71 -11.49 11.47
C ALA A 26 5.23 -10.48 12.50
N LYS A 27 6.11 -9.56 12.09
CA LYS A 27 6.61 -8.56 13.02
C LYS A 27 5.39 -7.71 13.32
N ASP A 28 5.03 -7.58 14.59
CA ASP A 28 3.91 -6.73 14.95
C ASP A 28 4.18 -5.35 14.34
N ALA A 29 3.28 -4.89 13.46
CA ALA A 29 3.43 -3.60 12.78
C ALA A 29 3.59 -2.48 13.82
N CYS A 30 2.97 -2.67 15.00
CA CYS A 30 3.15 -1.80 16.13
C CYS A 30 4.59 -1.75 16.64
N ASP A 31 5.23 -2.92 16.85
CA ASP A 31 6.62 -2.99 17.30
C ASP A 31 7.59 -2.38 16.28
N VAL A 32 7.31 -2.56 14.99
CA VAL A 32 8.08 -1.94 13.90
C VAL A 32 7.99 -0.42 14.00
N ILE A 33 6.79 0.14 14.06
CA ILE A 33 6.57 1.59 14.14
C ILE A 33 7.08 2.17 15.47
N GLY A 34 6.94 1.42 16.57
CA GLY A 34 7.36 1.84 17.91
C GLY A 34 8.86 2.11 18.05
N GLN A 35 9.70 1.44 17.25
CA GLN A 35 11.15 1.70 17.20
C GLN A 35 11.48 3.14 16.81
N TYR A 36 10.55 3.82 16.13
CA TYR A 36 10.68 5.17 15.60
C TYR A 36 10.03 6.23 16.50
N SER A 37 9.57 5.86 17.70
CA SER A 37 8.86 6.76 18.64
C SER A 37 9.69 7.97 19.08
N ASN A 38 11.02 7.86 19.12
CA ASN A 38 11.92 8.93 19.54
C ASN A 38 12.38 9.86 18.41
N ILE A 39 11.88 9.69 17.19
CA ILE A 39 12.21 10.60 16.09
C ILE A 39 11.59 11.97 16.35
N ASN A 40 12.43 12.98 16.24
CA ASN A 40 12.01 14.36 16.33
C ASN A 40 11.46 14.84 14.97
N ILE A 41 10.44 15.69 15.01
CA ILE A 41 9.90 16.39 13.83
C ILE A 41 10.17 17.87 14.03
N GLU A 42 10.98 18.49 13.16
CA GLU A 42 11.37 19.89 13.35
C GLU A 42 10.25 20.86 12.98
N GLN A 43 9.52 20.62 11.88
CA GLN A 43 8.40 21.47 11.48
C GLN A 43 7.35 21.52 12.59
N SER A 44 6.96 22.69 13.10
CA SER A 44 5.93 22.82 14.17
C SER A 44 4.50 22.54 13.68
N GLU A 45 3.58 22.22 14.59
CA GLU A 45 2.16 21.94 14.25
C GLU A 45 1.46 23.18 13.68
N LEU A 46 1.84 24.37 14.16
CA LEU A 46 1.33 25.62 13.64
C LEU A 46 1.78 25.84 12.19
N SER A 47 3.05 25.55 11.89
CA SER A 47 3.59 25.62 10.53
C SER A 47 2.87 24.64 9.61
N GLU A 48 2.67 23.40 10.06
CA GLU A 48 1.94 22.37 9.32
C GLU A 48 0.53 22.83 8.96
N LYS A 49 -0.17 23.46 9.91
CA LYS A 49 -1.53 23.97 9.69
C LYS A 49 -1.60 25.13 8.69
N ILE A 50 -0.58 25.99 8.65
CA ILE A 50 -0.56 27.19 7.80
C ILE A 50 -0.05 26.86 6.40
N PHE A 51 1.06 26.13 6.31
CA PHE A 51 1.80 25.89 5.06
C PHE A 51 1.60 24.48 4.49
N GLY A 52 1.01 23.58 5.26
CA GLY A 52 0.89 22.16 4.92
C GLY A 52 2.06 21.33 5.45
N ILE A 53 1.96 20.03 5.22
CA ILE A 53 2.95 19.05 5.68
C ILE A 53 4.18 19.14 4.78
N GLU A 54 5.29 19.59 5.35
CA GLU A 54 6.62 19.49 4.74
C GLU A 54 7.43 18.46 5.52
N ARG A 55 7.95 17.45 4.81
CA ARG A 55 8.74 16.38 5.41
C ARG A 55 10.19 16.55 5.05
N GLU A 56 11.04 16.38 6.05
CA GLU A 56 12.48 16.31 5.85
C GLU A 56 12.86 14.98 5.19
N THR A 57 14.00 14.96 4.50
CA THR A 57 14.51 13.75 3.85
C THR A 57 14.71 12.60 4.85
N GLU A 58 15.10 12.91 6.09
CA GLU A 58 15.29 11.90 7.13
C GLU A 58 13.97 11.29 7.59
N GLU A 59 12.91 12.08 7.76
CA GLU A 59 11.56 11.58 8.03
C GLU A 59 11.08 10.64 6.91
N LEU A 60 11.26 11.05 5.65
CA LEU A 60 10.92 10.23 4.50
C LEU A 60 11.70 8.92 4.45
N ARG A 61 12.99 8.93 4.81
CA ARG A 61 13.81 7.72 4.90
C ARG A 61 13.21 6.72 5.89
N TYR A 62 12.84 7.17 7.09
CA TYR A 62 12.23 6.28 8.09
C TYR A 62 10.88 5.73 7.66
N LEU A 63 10.06 6.55 6.99
CA LEU A 63 8.79 6.09 6.44
C LEU A 63 8.99 4.99 5.39
N ILE A 64 9.98 5.13 4.51
CA ILE A 64 10.36 4.10 3.52
C ILE A 64 10.91 2.83 4.20
N GLU A 65 11.69 2.97 5.27
CA GLU A 65 12.18 1.81 6.03
C GLU A 65 11.03 1.02 6.67
N ILE A 66 10.06 1.72 7.26
CA ILE A 66 8.85 1.09 7.85
C ILE A 66 8.01 0.42 6.75
N ASP A 67 7.79 1.13 5.64
CA ASP A 67 7.06 0.65 4.46
C ASP A 67 7.60 -0.70 3.97
N ASN A 68 8.90 -0.75 3.66
CA ASN A 68 9.57 -1.98 3.22
C ASN A 68 9.46 -3.13 4.23
N ILE A 69 9.42 -2.86 5.54
CA ILE A 69 9.28 -3.93 6.55
C ILE A 69 7.85 -4.48 6.54
N ILE A 70 6.85 -3.61 6.49
CA ILE A 70 5.43 -3.99 6.55
C ILE A 70 4.98 -4.62 5.23
N GLU A 71 5.41 -4.11 4.07
CA GLU A 71 4.99 -4.64 2.77
C GLU A 71 5.45 -6.08 2.50
N ASN A 72 6.54 -6.51 3.14
CA ASN A 72 7.09 -7.86 2.98
C ASN A 72 6.44 -8.91 3.90
N ASP A 73 5.37 -8.55 4.61
CA ASP A 73 4.70 -9.42 5.57
C ASP A 73 3.21 -9.62 5.26
N HIS A 74 2.56 -10.54 5.97
CA HIS A 74 1.15 -10.87 5.76
C HIS A 74 0.31 -10.48 6.98
N PHE A 75 -0.56 -9.49 6.81
CA PHE A 75 -1.39 -8.98 7.90
C PHE A 75 -2.86 -9.36 7.73
N LYS A 76 -3.52 -9.64 8.85
CA LYS A 76 -4.96 -9.88 8.93
C LYS A 76 -5.65 -8.69 9.58
N PHE A 77 -6.98 -8.67 9.49
CA PHE A 77 -7.79 -7.60 10.07
C PHE A 77 -7.55 -7.36 11.58
N ASN A 78 -7.29 -8.41 12.37
CA ASN A 78 -6.96 -8.25 13.80
C ASN A 78 -5.63 -7.52 14.04
N ASP A 79 -4.70 -7.57 13.07
CA ASP A 79 -3.44 -6.82 13.15
C ASP A 79 -3.70 -5.35 12.84
N TYR A 80 -4.65 -5.05 11.95
CA TYR A 80 -5.13 -3.69 11.72
C TYR A 80 -5.78 -3.06 12.95
N ILE A 81 -6.65 -3.78 13.66
CA ILE A 81 -7.21 -3.29 14.93
C ILE A 81 -6.09 -2.98 15.92
N ARG A 82 -5.16 -3.93 16.11
CA ARG A 82 -4.02 -3.75 17.02
C ARG A 82 -3.16 -2.54 16.66
N LEU A 83 -2.88 -2.34 15.38
CA LEU A 83 -2.13 -1.18 14.91
C LEU A 83 -2.87 0.13 15.22
N VAL A 84 -4.18 0.19 14.97
CA VAL A 84 -4.98 1.39 15.25
C VAL A 84 -4.90 1.76 16.73
N ASP A 85 -5.14 0.78 17.61
CA ASP A 85 -5.08 0.97 19.06
C ASP A 85 -3.70 1.48 19.49
N CYS A 86 -2.65 0.93 18.89
CA CYS A 86 -1.30 1.24 19.33
C CYS A 86 -0.77 2.59 18.80
N ILE A 87 -1.05 2.93 17.54
CA ILE A 87 -0.70 4.25 16.97
C ILE A 87 -1.30 5.37 17.82
N ASP A 88 -2.55 5.20 18.25
CA ASP A 88 -3.27 6.21 19.02
C ASP A 88 -2.72 6.31 20.47
N SER A 89 -1.97 5.31 20.94
CA SER A 89 -1.37 5.25 22.28
C SER A 89 0.05 5.84 22.37
N TYR A 90 0.77 5.96 21.26
CA TYR A 90 2.14 6.48 21.27
C TYR A 90 2.17 7.96 21.56
N ASP A 91 2.96 8.39 22.56
CA ASP A 91 3.30 9.80 22.74
C ASP A 91 4.50 10.20 21.88
N SER A 92 4.37 10.02 20.56
CA SER A 92 5.38 10.39 19.58
C SER A 92 4.80 11.28 18.51
N ARG A 93 5.45 12.42 18.27
CA ARG A 93 5.03 13.37 17.24
C ARG A 93 5.19 12.79 15.84
N PHE A 94 6.29 12.10 15.57
CA PHE A 94 6.53 11.38 14.31
C PHE A 94 5.39 10.39 14.03
N ILE A 95 5.03 9.58 15.03
CA ILE A 95 3.97 8.57 14.88
C ILE A 95 2.60 9.21 14.67
N LYS A 96 2.21 10.16 15.53
CA LYS A 96 0.91 10.86 15.43
C LYS A 96 0.73 11.56 14.08
N ARG A 97 1.78 12.24 13.60
CA ARG A 97 1.76 12.95 12.31
C ARG A 97 1.61 12.01 11.12
N ASN A 98 2.27 10.84 11.16
CA ASN A 98 2.25 9.86 10.08
C ASN A 98 1.23 8.72 10.29
N ALA A 99 0.36 8.84 11.31
CA ALA A 99 -0.63 7.84 11.67
C ALA A 99 -1.51 7.41 10.48
N LYS A 100 -1.95 8.37 9.65
CA LYS A 100 -2.78 8.05 8.48
C LYS A 100 -2.01 7.22 7.45
N PHE A 101 -0.74 7.55 7.21
CA PHE A 101 0.14 6.77 6.33
C PHE A 101 0.29 5.33 6.85
N PHE A 102 0.62 5.13 8.12
CA PHE A 102 0.78 3.78 8.69
C PHE A 102 -0.50 2.95 8.65
N LYS A 103 -1.65 3.56 8.95
CA LYS A 103 -2.96 2.86 8.86
C LYS A 103 -3.22 2.40 7.42
N LEU A 104 -2.95 3.25 6.42
CA LEU A 104 -3.13 2.90 5.00
C LEU A 104 -2.12 1.86 4.52
N LEU A 105 -0.88 1.92 4.99
CA LEU A 105 0.17 0.96 4.70
C LEU A 105 -0.23 -0.45 5.16
N LEU A 106 -0.75 -0.56 6.37
CA LEU A 106 -1.22 -1.86 6.83
C LEU A 106 -2.46 -2.32 6.05
N ILE A 107 -3.38 -1.40 5.73
CA ILE A 107 -4.54 -1.71 4.89
C ILE A 107 -4.10 -2.28 3.55
N SER A 108 -3.13 -1.69 2.85
CA SER A 108 -2.70 -2.13 1.51
C SER A 108 -2.16 -3.56 1.45
N VAL A 109 -1.73 -4.12 2.58
CA VAL A 109 -1.25 -5.50 2.68
C VAL A 109 -2.17 -6.41 3.51
N LEU A 110 -3.40 -5.99 3.76
CA LEU A 110 -4.39 -6.84 4.40
C LEU A 110 -4.71 -8.05 3.51
N THR A 111 -4.73 -9.22 4.14
CA THR A 111 -5.07 -10.50 3.52
C THR A 111 -6.21 -11.17 4.27
N GLY A 112 -7.02 -11.95 3.55
CA GLY A 112 -8.16 -12.67 4.10
C GLY A 112 -9.40 -11.80 4.31
N ASP A 113 -10.41 -12.39 4.95
CA ASP A 113 -11.72 -11.76 5.10
C ASP A 113 -11.70 -10.65 6.17
N THR A 114 -12.18 -9.48 5.80
CA THR A 114 -12.49 -8.37 6.72
C THR A 114 -14.00 -8.40 7.00
N PRO A 115 -14.46 -8.32 8.26
CA PRO A 115 -15.89 -8.24 8.58
C PRO A 115 -16.57 -7.13 7.78
N GLU A 116 -17.76 -7.39 7.21
CA GLU A 116 -18.39 -6.49 6.23
C GLU A 116 -18.69 -5.10 6.79
N ASP A 117 -19.06 -5.00 8.07
CA ASP A 117 -19.29 -3.73 8.76
C ASP A 117 -17.99 -2.92 8.93
N GLU A 118 -16.88 -3.59 9.20
CA GLU A 118 -15.56 -2.98 9.32
C GLU A 118 -14.98 -2.62 7.94
N LYS A 119 -15.18 -3.48 6.94
CA LYS A 119 -14.80 -3.23 5.54
C LYS A 119 -15.37 -1.91 5.04
N ASN A 120 -16.65 -1.65 5.28
CA ASN A 120 -17.30 -0.40 4.87
C ASN A 120 -16.69 0.84 5.55
N LYS A 121 -16.29 0.73 6.83
CA LYS A 121 -15.58 1.81 7.53
C LYS A 121 -14.18 2.05 6.93
N ILE A 122 -13.44 0.99 6.63
CA ILE A 122 -12.11 1.09 6.02
C ILE A 122 -12.21 1.68 4.61
N ILE A 123 -13.16 1.22 3.77
CA ILE A 123 -13.38 1.78 2.43
C ILE A 123 -13.65 3.28 2.52
N LYS A 124 -14.51 3.72 3.45
CA LYS A 124 -14.76 5.16 3.67
C LYS A 124 -13.48 5.90 4.06
N TYR A 125 -12.69 5.33 4.97
CA TYR A 125 -11.41 5.90 5.39
C TYR A 125 -10.40 6.02 4.22
N VAL A 126 -10.30 5.01 3.36
CA VAL A 126 -9.46 5.02 2.15
C VAL A 126 -9.94 6.11 1.18
N ILE A 127 -11.25 6.21 0.94
CA ILE A 127 -11.83 7.27 0.09
C ILE A 127 -11.49 8.67 0.62
N GLU A 128 -11.63 8.91 1.93
CA GLU A 128 -11.25 10.17 2.55
C GLU A 128 -9.75 10.45 2.40
N ALA A 129 -8.90 9.42 2.43
CA ALA A 129 -7.46 9.54 2.25
C ALA A 129 -7.05 9.82 0.79
N LEU A 130 -7.77 9.28 -0.20
CA LEU A 130 -7.57 9.58 -1.63
C LEU A 130 -7.81 11.07 -1.96
N GLN A 131 -8.50 11.80 -1.07
CA GLN A 131 -8.77 13.24 -1.19
C GLN A 131 -7.82 14.11 -0.32
N SER A 132 -6.80 13.50 0.28
CA SER A 132 -5.84 14.21 1.11
C SER A 132 -5.06 15.27 0.32
N LYS A 133 -4.58 16.30 1.02
CA LYS A 133 -3.59 17.24 0.46
C LYS A 133 -2.15 16.72 0.59
N ASP A 134 -1.96 15.71 1.43
CA ASP A 134 -0.67 15.08 1.67
C ASP A 134 -0.41 14.00 0.62
N LYS A 135 0.56 14.25 -0.27
CA LYS A 135 0.90 13.34 -1.36
C LYS A 135 1.32 11.95 -0.89
N LEU A 136 1.99 11.86 0.26
CA LEU A 136 2.41 10.57 0.82
C LEU A 136 1.17 9.73 1.18
N VAL A 137 0.18 10.37 1.80
CA VAL A 137 -1.10 9.75 2.15
C VAL A 137 -1.89 9.35 0.90
N ILE A 138 -1.94 10.20 -0.13
CA ILE A 138 -2.62 9.85 -1.39
C ILE A 138 -1.97 8.62 -2.02
N GLY A 139 -0.63 8.59 -2.10
CA GLY A 139 0.11 7.45 -2.64
C GLY A 139 -0.23 6.15 -1.91
N GLN A 140 -0.22 6.15 -0.58
CA GLN A 140 -0.58 4.95 0.18
C GLN A 140 -2.07 4.60 0.07
N ALA A 141 -2.94 5.60 -0.01
CA ALA A 141 -4.37 5.37 -0.19
C ALA A 141 -4.69 4.70 -1.53
N VAL A 142 -3.91 5.00 -2.58
CA VAL A 142 -4.03 4.33 -3.88
C VAL A 142 -3.71 2.83 -3.74
N TYR A 143 -2.62 2.46 -3.05
CA TYR A 143 -2.33 1.04 -2.79
C TYR A 143 -3.40 0.37 -1.91
N ALA A 144 -3.93 1.10 -0.93
CA ALA A 144 -4.95 0.60 0.00
C ALA A 144 -6.30 0.25 -0.66
N THR A 145 -6.51 0.54 -1.95
CA THR A 145 -7.72 0.12 -2.68
C THR A 145 -7.69 -1.36 -3.08
N VAL A 146 -6.50 -1.94 -3.25
CA VAL A 146 -6.31 -3.28 -3.84
C VAL A 146 -7.00 -4.40 -3.06
N PRO A 147 -6.84 -4.51 -1.73
CA PRO A 147 -7.36 -5.66 -0.97
C PRO A 147 -8.88 -5.85 -1.09
N PHE A 148 -9.60 -4.78 -1.41
CA PHE A 148 -11.07 -4.80 -1.50
C PHE A 148 -11.59 -5.12 -2.89
N ASN A 149 -10.78 -4.91 -3.94
CA ASN A 149 -11.17 -5.10 -5.35
C ASN A 149 -12.56 -4.51 -5.66
N ASP A 150 -12.82 -3.28 -5.16
CA ASP A 150 -14.14 -2.67 -5.18
C ASP A 150 -14.23 -1.56 -6.22
N LYS A 151 -15.28 -1.61 -7.05
CA LYS A 151 -15.53 -0.64 -8.12
C LYS A 151 -15.81 0.77 -7.61
N ILE A 152 -16.16 0.92 -6.33
CA ILE A 152 -16.33 2.23 -5.68
C ILE A 152 -15.07 3.10 -5.80
N PHE A 153 -13.88 2.51 -5.90
CA PHE A 153 -12.61 3.24 -5.99
C PHE A 153 -12.30 3.78 -7.39
N ILE A 154 -12.90 3.24 -8.45
CA ILE A 154 -12.64 3.61 -9.84
C ILE A 154 -12.72 5.13 -10.09
N PRO A 155 -13.80 5.85 -9.73
CA PRO A 155 -13.87 7.29 -9.97
C PRO A 155 -12.78 8.08 -9.24
N TYR A 156 -12.36 7.64 -8.05
CA TYR A 156 -11.32 8.30 -7.27
C TYR A 156 -9.94 8.09 -7.88
N LEU A 157 -9.60 6.86 -8.26
CA LEU A 157 -8.34 6.55 -8.93
C LEU A 157 -8.25 7.25 -10.30
N LYS A 158 -9.34 7.27 -11.07
CA LYS A 158 -9.43 8.04 -12.33
C LYS A 158 -9.17 9.52 -12.10
N HIS A 159 -9.76 10.12 -11.06
CA HIS A 159 -9.51 11.51 -10.69
C HIS A 159 -8.04 11.76 -10.32
N ILE A 160 -7.39 10.85 -9.59
CA ILE A 160 -5.97 10.96 -9.24
C ILE A 160 -5.11 10.98 -10.51
N VAL A 161 -5.36 10.10 -11.47
CA VAL A 161 -4.63 10.07 -12.73
C VAL A 161 -4.69 11.41 -13.46
N PHE A 162 -5.84 12.09 -13.46
CA PHE A 162 -6.00 13.40 -14.10
C PHE A 162 -5.44 14.58 -13.30
N SER A 163 -5.51 14.52 -11.97
CA SER A 163 -5.06 15.61 -11.09
C SER A 163 -3.54 15.59 -10.87
N ALA A 164 -2.91 14.41 -10.96
CA ALA A 164 -1.48 14.20 -10.80
C ALA A 164 -0.65 14.50 -12.07
N LYS A 165 -1.00 15.52 -12.87
CA LYS A 165 -0.36 15.80 -14.18
C LYS A 165 1.16 15.98 -14.13
N ASN A 166 1.67 16.47 -13.00
CA ASN A 166 3.11 16.70 -12.79
C ASN A 166 3.78 15.61 -11.94
N ASP A 167 3.05 14.53 -11.63
CA ASP A 167 3.51 13.42 -10.81
C ASP A 167 3.26 12.11 -11.55
N LYS A 168 4.13 11.83 -12.53
CA LYS A 168 4.05 10.63 -13.36
C LYS A 168 4.09 9.33 -12.53
N GLY A 169 4.77 9.35 -11.39
CA GLY A 169 4.83 8.19 -10.48
C GLY A 169 3.45 7.86 -9.96
N LEU A 170 2.78 8.85 -9.36
CA LEU A 170 1.42 8.68 -8.85
C LEU A 170 0.40 8.33 -9.95
N GLN A 171 0.53 8.88 -11.16
CA GLN A 171 -0.30 8.49 -12.29
C GLN A 171 -0.15 7.02 -12.65
N LYS A 172 1.10 6.53 -12.77
CA LYS A 172 1.40 5.14 -13.10
C LYS A 172 0.84 4.21 -12.01
N THR A 173 1.08 4.52 -10.74
CA THR A 173 0.55 3.75 -9.61
C THR A 173 -0.97 3.69 -9.62
N ALA A 174 -1.66 4.82 -9.82
CA ALA A 174 -3.12 4.83 -9.87
C ALA A 174 -3.70 4.03 -11.05
N ILE A 175 -3.03 4.02 -12.21
CA ILE A 175 -3.39 3.18 -13.36
C ILE A 175 -3.19 1.70 -13.05
N ASP A 176 -2.08 1.35 -12.41
CA ASP A 176 -1.80 -0.04 -12.01
C ASP A 176 -2.85 -0.52 -11.00
N MET A 177 -3.18 0.28 -9.99
CA MET A 177 -4.19 -0.07 -8.99
C MET A 177 -5.61 -0.12 -9.58
N LEU A 178 -5.93 0.73 -10.57
CA LEU A 178 -7.16 0.59 -11.36
C LEU A 178 -7.23 -0.79 -12.01
N ALA A 179 -6.15 -1.26 -12.64
CA ALA A 179 -6.11 -2.54 -13.33
C ALA A 179 -6.28 -3.75 -12.39
N PHE A 180 -6.01 -3.61 -11.09
CA PHE A 180 -6.34 -4.64 -10.09
C PHE A 180 -7.85 -4.76 -9.84
N ILE A 181 -8.62 -3.68 -10.06
CA ILE A 181 -10.07 -3.71 -9.90
C ILE A 181 -10.70 -4.46 -11.07
N SER A 182 -11.33 -5.60 -10.80
CA SER A 182 -11.90 -6.47 -11.83
C SER A 182 -13.21 -5.92 -12.39
N GLY A 183 -13.35 -5.96 -13.72
CA GLY A 183 -14.63 -5.77 -14.43
C GLY A 183 -14.61 -4.75 -15.57
N SER A 184 -15.71 -4.71 -16.32
CA SER A 184 -15.86 -3.82 -17.48
C SER A 184 -15.71 -2.33 -17.15
N GLN A 185 -16.16 -1.89 -15.97
CA GLN A 185 -16.05 -0.49 -15.54
C GLN A 185 -14.59 -0.02 -15.43
N THR A 186 -13.65 -0.91 -15.08
CA THR A 186 -12.22 -0.61 -15.06
C THR A 186 -11.70 -0.40 -16.49
N ARG A 187 -12.10 -1.28 -17.41
CA ARG A 187 -11.74 -1.16 -18.83
C ARG A 187 -12.23 0.17 -19.41
N ASP A 188 -13.49 0.53 -19.15
CA ASP A 188 -14.08 1.79 -19.61
C ASP A 188 -13.32 2.98 -19.02
N ALA A 189 -13.00 2.96 -17.73
CA ALA A 189 -12.21 4.01 -17.08
C ALA A 189 -10.81 4.17 -17.70
N LEU A 190 -10.11 3.06 -18.00
CA LEU A 190 -8.80 3.08 -18.66
C LEU A 190 -8.89 3.64 -20.08
N VAL A 191 -9.94 3.28 -20.84
CA VAL A 191 -10.17 3.84 -22.19
C VAL A 191 -10.42 5.35 -22.12
N ASP A 192 -11.24 5.81 -21.19
CA ASP A 192 -11.50 7.24 -21.00
C ASP A 192 -10.21 7.99 -20.67
N ILE A 193 -9.40 7.48 -19.73
CA ILE A 193 -8.11 8.08 -19.36
C ILE A 193 -7.20 8.19 -20.58
N LYS A 194 -7.13 7.14 -21.41
CA LYS A 194 -6.32 7.12 -22.64
C LYS A 194 -6.77 8.15 -23.67
N GLN A 195 -8.08 8.42 -23.77
CA GLN A 195 -8.61 9.42 -24.72
C GLN A 195 -8.29 10.85 -24.27
N ASP A 196 -8.35 11.08 -22.96
CA ASP A 196 -8.22 12.41 -22.37
C ASP A 196 -6.76 12.82 -22.05
N LEU A 197 -5.85 11.85 -21.91
CA LEU A 197 -4.42 12.11 -21.70
C LEU A 197 -3.60 11.96 -22.98
N SER A 198 -2.81 12.99 -23.29
CA SER A 198 -1.88 13.01 -24.43
C SER A 198 -0.43 12.63 -24.07
N ASP A 199 -0.19 11.98 -22.92
CA ASP A 199 1.16 11.53 -22.53
C ASP A 199 1.45 10.13 -23.13
N PRO A 200 2.44 10.00 -24.03
CA PRO A 200 2.74 8.72 -24.70
C PRO A 200 3.13 7.58 -23.76
N GLU A 201 3.84 7.86 -22.66
CA GLU A 201 4.23 6.81 -21.69
C GLU A 201 3.00 6.27 -20.95
N ILE A 202 2.12 7.18 -20.53
CA ILE A 202 0.88 6.81 -19.84
C ILE A 202 -0.07 6.06 -20.78
N THR A 203 -0.18 6.50 -22.03
CA THR A 203 -0.94 5.78 -23.06
C THR A 203 -0.42 4.35 -23.25
N GLU A 204 0.90 4.15 -23.28
CA GLU A 204 1.48 2.82 -23.47
C GLU A 204 1.29 1.91 -22.25
N LEU A 205 1.37 2.46 -21.04
CA LEU A 205 1.02 1.73 -19.83
C LEU A 205 -0.43 1.25 -19.88
N ILE A 206 -1.38 2.13 -20.24
CA ILE A 206 -2.79 1.78 -20.36
C ILE A 206 -3.02 0.71 -21.42
N ASN A 207 -2.35 0.79 -22.58
CA ASN A 207 -2.42 -0.25 -23.62
C ASN A 207 -1.97 -1.61 -23.08
N THR A 208 -0.91 -1.64 -22.29
CA THR A 208 -0.41 -2.87 -21.66
C THR A 208 -1.46 -3.46 -20.72
N ARG A 209 -2.03 -2.65 -19.82
CA ARG A 209 -3.06 -3.12 -18.85
C ARG A 209 -4.36 -3.56 -19.52
N LEU A 210 -4.79 -2.88 -20.59
CA LEU A 210 -5.96 -3.28 -21.36
C LEU A 210 -5.76 -4.64 -22.05
N LYS A 211 -4.57 -4.91 -22.60
CA LYS A 211 -4.22 -6.21 -23.19
C LYS A 211 -4.22 -7.32 -22.15
N GLU A 212 -3.59 -7.10 -20.99
CA GLU A 212 -3.55 -8.06 -19.89
C GLU A 212 -4.95 -8.43 -19.39
N SER A 213 -5.86 -7.44 -19.34
CA SER A 213 -7.27 -7.67 -18.98
C SER A 213 -7.98 -8.58 -19.99
N ASP A 214 -7.76 -8.38 -21.29
CA ASP A 214 -8.42 -9.19 -22.35
C ASP A 214 -8.00 -10.67 -22.32
N TYR A 215 -6.82 -10.99 -21.77
CA TYR A 215 -6.40 -12.38 -21.54
C TYR A 215 -7.10 -13.06 -20.35
N LEU A 216 -7.64 -12.29 -19.39
CA LEU A 216 -8.32 -12.83 -18.20
C LEU A 216 -9.82 -13.08 -18.42
N TYR A 217 -10.38 -12.57 -19.52
CA TYR A 217 -11.80 -12.72 -19.90
C TYR A 217 -12.06 -13.69 -21.06
N HIS A 218 -11.03 -14.46 -21.47
CA HIS A 218 -11.10 -15.56 -22.44
C HIS A 218 -10.68 -16.88 -21.79
#